data_AF-A0A091KZJ2-F1
#
_entry.id   AF-A0A091KZJ2-F1
#
_cell.length_a   1.000
_cell.length_b   1.000
_cell.length_c   1.000
_cell.angle_alpha   90.00
_cell.angle_beta   90.00
_cell.angle_gamma   90.00
#
_symmetry.space_group_name_H-M   'P 1'
#
loop_
_entity.id
_entity.type
_entity.pdbx_description
1 polymer ?
#
loop_
_entity_poly.entity_id
_entity_poly.type
_entity_poly.pdbx_seq_one_letter_code
_entity_poly.pdbx_strand_id
1 'polypeptide(L)' 'VTELLNMACSSVMPGGGTNLELALHCLHEARGNVLEALEMLLFGGPQKSESHPLANYHYTG' A
#
# COMPACT_ATOMS: atom_id res chain seq x y z
N VAL A 1 -8.12 10.53 -1.17
CA VAL A 1 -8.27 9.07 -0.97
C VAL A 1 -8.68 8.38 -2.27
N THR A 2 -9.77 8.78 -2.95
CA THR A 2 -10.22 8.18 -4.22
C THR A 2 -9.12 8.08 -5.29
N GLU A 3 -8.34 9.14 -5.49
CA GLU A 3 -7.22 9.14 -6.46
C GLU A 3 -6.11 8.12 -6.12
N LEU A 4 -5.82 7.91 -4.83
CA LEU A 4 -4.85 6.91 -4.38
C LEU A 4 -5.32 5.50 -4.74
N LEU A 5 -6.60 5.23 -4.49
CA LEU A 5 -7.19 3.91 -4.76
C LEU A 5 -7.34 3.67 -6.27
N ASN A 6 -7.71 4.70 -7.05
CA ASN A 6 -7.72 4.63 -8.51
C ASN A 6 -6.32 4.34 -9.08
N MET A 7 -5.27 4.96 -8.51
CA MET A 7 -3.89 4.71 -8.92
C MET A 7 -3.41 3.31 -8.52
N ALA A 8 -3.80 2.81 -7.34
CA ALA A 8 -3.50 1.45 -6.90
C ALA A 8 -4.18 0.38 -7.79
N CYS A 9 -5.26 0.74 -8.48
CA CYS A 9 -5.95 -0.09 -9.47
C CYS A 9 -5.44 0.08 -10.91
N SER A 10 -4.35 0.84 -11.10
CA SER A 10 -3.77 1.12 -12.42
C SER A 10 -2.54 0.25 -12.69
N SER A 11 -2.35 -0.14 -13.95
CA SER A 11 -1.17 -0.89 -14.42
C SER A 11 0.17 -0.14 -14.26
N VAL A 12 0.12 1.13 -13.85
CA VAL A 12 1.30 1.94 -13.49
C VAL A 12 1.97 1.47 -12.19
N MET A 13 1.22 0.81 -11.30
CA MET A 13 1.76 0.36 -10.01
C MET A 13 2.60 -0.93 -10.17
N PRO A 14 3.74 -1.06 -9.48
CA PRO A 14 4.47 -2.33 -9.40
C PRO A 14 3.53 -3.45 -8.91
N GLY A 15 3.54 -4.61 -9.57
CA GLY A 15 2.59 -5.70 -9.29
C GLY A 15 1.24 -5.58 -10.02
N GLY A 16 1.15 -4.76 -11.07
CA GLY A 16 0.03 -4.81 -12.03
C GLY A 16 -1.27 -4.15 -11.56
N GLY A 17 -1.25 -3.41 -10.45
CA GLY A 17 -2.36 -2.54 -10.06
C GLY A 17 -3.59 -3.26 -9.53
N THR A 18 -3.43 -4.26 -8.65
CA THR A 18 -4.60 -4.98 -8.08
C THR A 18 -4.65 -5.01 -6.56
N ASN A 19 -3.85 -4.19 -5.88
CA ASN A 19 -3.62 -4.38 -4.44
C ASN A 19 -4.30 -3.29 -3.63
N LEU A 20 -5.62 -3.18 -3.77
CA LEU A 20 -6.44 -2.23 -3.00
C LEU A 20 -6.21 -2.39 -1.50
N GLU A 21 -6.06 -3.64 -1.04
CA GLU A 21 -5.73 -3.97 0.34
C GLU A 21 -4.40 -3.34 0.78
N LEU A 22 -3.35 -3.44 -0.04
CA LEU A 22 -2.05 -2.83 0.24
C LEU A 22 -2.14 -1.31 0.26
N ALA A 23 -2.91 -0.71 -0.65
CA ALA A 23 -3.13 0.74 -0.67
C ALA A 23 -3.85 1.25 0.59
N LEU A 24 -4.84 0.53 1.06
CA LEU A 24 -5.52 0.83 2.31
C LEU A 24 -4.60 0.66 3.52
N HIS A 25 -3.74 -0.36 3.52
CA HIS A 25 -2.76 -0.54 4.58
C HIS A 25 -1.73 0.60 4.60
N CYS A 26 -1.15 0.98 3.45
CA CYS A 26 -0.25 2.14 3.38
C CYS A 26 -0.92 3.42 3.87
N LEU A 27 -2.19 3.65 3.52
CA LEU A 27 -2.94 4.81 3.98
C LEU A 27 -3.17 4.81 5.49
N HIS A 28 -3.40 3.63 6.08
CA HIS A 28 -3.53 3.46 7.52
C HIS A 28 -2.20 3.76 8.23
N GLU A 29 -1.10 3.18 7.77
CA GLU A 29 0.24 3.39 8.33
C GLU A 29 0.67 4.86 8.25
N ALA A 30 0.37 5.52 7.12
CA ALA A 30 0.59 6.95 6.92
C ALA A 30 -0.42 7.85 7.68
N ARG A 31 -1.28 7.29 8.54
CA ARG A 31 -2.29 8.01 9.33
C ARG A 31 -3.19 8.93 8.49
N GLY A 32 -3.52 8.49 7.28
CA GLY A 32 -4.34 9.26 6.33
C GLY A 32 -3.56 10.24 5.43
N ASN A 33 -2.24 10.33 5.56
CA ASN A 33 -1.40 11.10 4.64
C ASN A 33 -1.30 10.40 3.28
N VAL A 34 -1.91 11.00 2.27
CA VAL A 34 -2.02 10.40 0.92
C VAL A 34 -0.68 10.35 0.20
N LEU A 35 0.17 11.36 0.36
CA LEU A 35 1.46 11.42 -0.36
C LEU A 35 2.43 10.38 0.20
N GLU A 36 2.50 10.28 1.52
CA GLU A 36 3.31 9.28 2.21
C GLU A 36 2.82 7.85 1.94
N ALA A 37 1.51 7.62 1.89
CA ALA A 37 0.95 6.33 1.50
C ALA A 37 1.29 5.96 0.05
N LEU A 38 1.31 6.95 -0.86
CA LEU A 38 1.72 6.75 -2.24
C LEU A 38 3.22 6.41 -2.35
N GLU A 39 4.07 7.11 -1.61
CA GLU A 39 5.49 6.78 -1.53
C GLU A 39 5.71 5.35 -1.03
N MET A 40 5.02 4.94 0.04
CA MET A 40 5.06 3.55 0.52
C MET A 40 4.65 2.57 -0.58
N LEU A 41 3.56 2.83 -1.31
CA LEU A 41 3.12 1.95 -2.41
C LEU A 41 4.15 1.81 -3.54
N LEU A 42 4.84 2.90 -3.89
CA LEU A 42 5.80 2.91 -4.99
C LEU A 42 7.17 2.33 -4.60
N PHE A 43 7.59 2.47 -3.35
CA PHE A 43 8.97 2.21 -2.92
C PHE A 43 9.16 0.99 -2.01
N GLY A 44 8.14 0.15 -1.79
CA GLY A 44 8.32 -1.17 -1.15
C GLY A 44 7.31 -1.56 -0.08
N GLY A 45 6.20 -0.84 0.05
CA GLY A 45 5.14 -1.09 1.00
C GLY A 45 5.44 -0.61 2.43
N PRO A 46 4.53 -0.88 3.37
CA PRO A 46 4.67 -0.46 4.75
C PRO A 46 5.74 -1.28 5.47
N GLN A 47 6.52 -0.62 6.32
CA GLN A 47 7.57 -1.27 7.12
C GLN A 47 6.94 -2.05 8.27
N LYS A 48 7.14 -3.37 8.28
CA LYS A 48 6.60 -4.26 9.32
C LYS A 48 7.73 -4.74 10.21
N SER A 49 7.65 -4.48 11.51
CA SER A 49 8.53 -5.14 12.49
C SER A 49 8.20 -6.63 12.59
N GLU A 50 9.11 -7.46 13.10
CA GLU A 50 8.86 -8.90 13.31
C GLU A 50 7.68 -9.17 14.24
N SER A 51 7.38 -8.24 15.16
CA SER A 51 6.22 -8.29 16.06
C SER A 51 4.91 -7.84 15.43
N HIS A 52 4.93 -7.33 14.19
CA HIS A 52 3.75 -6.78 13.54
C HIS A 52 2.74 -7.89 13.24
N PRO A 53 1.42 -7.71 13.47
CA PRO A 53 0.42 -8.74 13.21
C PRO A 53 0.42 -9.26 11.76
N LEU A 54 0.83 -8.41 10.82
CA LEU A 54 0.93 -8.72 9.39
C LEU A 54 2.37 -9.00 8.92
N ALA A 55 3.33 -9.21 9.83
CA ALA A 55 4.76 -9.39 9.49
C ALA A 55 4.98 -10.45 8.40
N ASN A 56 4.24 -11.57 8.49
CA ASN A 56 4.29 -12.68 7.53
C ASN A 56 3.16 -12.65 6.49
N TYR A 57 2.33 -11.60 6.48
CA TYR A 57 1.24 -11.47 5.52
C TYR A 57 1.77 -11.01 4.16
N HIS A 58 1.42 -11.76 3.13
CA HIS A 58 1.73 -11.45 1.74
C HIS A 58 0.49 -10.86 1.07
N TYR A 59 0.58 -9.62 0.62
CA TYR A 59 -0.47 -9.03 -0.19
C TYR A 59 -0.55 -9.78 -1.52
N THR A 60 -1.76 -10.14 -1.92
CA THR A 60 -2.01 -10.62 -3.29
C THR A 60 -1.66 -9.51 -4.27
N GLY A 61 -1.07 -9.84 -5.41
CA GLY A 61 -0.70 -8.93 -6.50
C GLY A 61 0.14 -9.58 -7.56
#